data_AF-A0A8H5D6J1-F1
#
_entry.id   AF-A0A8H5D6J1-F1
#
_cell.length_a   1.000
_cell.length_b   1.000
_cell.length_c   1.000
_cell.angle_alpha   90.00
_cell.angle_beta   90.00
_cell.angle_gamma   90.00
#
_symmetry.space_group_name_H-M   'P 1'
#
loop_
_entity.id
_entity.type
_entity.pdbx_description
1 polymer ?
#
loop_
_entity_poly.entity_id
_entity_poly.type
_entity_poly.pdbx_seq_one_letter_code
_entity_poly.pdbx_strand_id
1 'polypeptide(L)'
;MKFFTGLTSAAFLLLPSITGAVQLRYDNHYDDPSASLTTVACSDGANGLITRFGFQTIGDIPGFPHIGAAQAVAGWNSTNCGTCWKLSYTNSGKTKSINVLAIDHAGTGFNVAQAAMDELTGGRAVELGVVDVTASQVAASSCGL
;
A
#
# COMPACT_ATOMS: atom_id res chain seq x y z
N MET A 1 18.96 0.44 -50.14
CA MET A 1 19.50 0.72 -48.79
C MET A 1 18.67 1.83 -48.16
N LYS A 2 17.98 1.56 -47.04
CA LYS A 2 17.49 2.55 -46.07
C LYS A 2 16.91 1.77 -44.88
N PHE A 3 17.79 1.46 -43.92
CA PHE A 3 17.41 0.93 -42.62
C PHE A 3 16.98 2.12 -41.75
N PHE A 4 15.72 2.12 -41.30
CA PHE A 4 15.25 3.03 -40.27
C PHE A 4 15.52 2.39 -38.91
N THR A 5 16.57 2.84 -38.23
CA THR A 5 16.82 2.53 -36.82
C THR A 5 15.98 3.48 -35.97
N GLY A 6 14.88 2.98 -35.41
CA GLY A 6 14.10 3.69 -34.39
C GLY A 6 14.78 3.58 -33.02
N LEU A 7 15.15 4.72 -32.42
CA LEU A 7 15.56 4.78 -31.01
C LEU A 7 14.32 4.60 -30.11
N THR A 8 14.21 3.45 -29.44
CA THR A 8 13.28 3.26 -28.33
C THR A 8 13.86 3.90 -27.07
N SER A 9 13.35 5.07 -26.69
CA SER A 9 13.66 5.67 -25.38
C SER A 9 12.92 4.90 -24.29
N ALA A 10 13.66 4.13 -23.48
CA ALA A 10 13.13 3.55 -22.24
C ALA A 10 13.04 4.66 -21.18
N ALA A 11 11.82 5.14 -20.91
CA ALA A 11 11.57 6.06 -19.81
C ALA A 11 11.69 5.30 -18.48
N PHE A 12 12.72 5.59 -17.69
CA PHE A 12 12.86 5.10 -16.32
C PHE A 12 11.85 5.84 -15.42
N LEU A 13 10.79 5.15 -15.00
CA LEU A 13 9.86 5.67 -14.01
C LEU A 13 10.54 5.61 -12.64
N LEU A 14 10.98 6.76 -12.13
CA LEU A 14 11.48 6.89 -10.76
C LEU A 14 10.30 6.80 -9.79
N LEU A 15 10.26 5.73 -8.99
CA LEU A 15 9.26 5.58 -7.93
C LEU A 15 9.61 6.53 -6.77
N PRO A 16 8.65 7.33 -6.27
CA PRO A 16 8.87 8.14 -5.08
C PRO A 16 9.24 7.24 -3.89
N SER A 17 10.35 7.54 -3.24
CA SER A 17 10.72 6.96 -1.96
C SER A 17 10.69 8.05 -0.90
N ILE A 18 10.08 7.75 0.25
CA ILE A 18 10.11 8.66 1.39
C ILE A 18 11.37 8.31 2.18
N THR A 19 12.37 9.19 2.11
CA THR A 19 13.62 9.03 2.87
C THR A 19 13.39 9.50 4.30
N GLY A 20 12.97 8.58 5.17
CA GLY A 20 12.70 8.88 6.57
C GLY A 20 11.82 7.83 7.21
N ALA A 21 11.81 7.77 8.53
CA ALA A 21 10.85 6.94 9.25
C ALA A 21 9.47 7.60 9.21
N VAL A 22 8.43 6.81 8.93
CA VAL A 22 7.03 7.21 8.96
C VAL A 22 6.28 6.33 9.95
N GLN A 23 5.21 6.86 10.53
CA GLN A 23 4.42 6.12 11.50
C GLN A 23 3.54 5.07 10.82
N LEU A 24 3.48 3.89 11.41
CA LEU A 24 2.55 2.82 11.05
C LEU A 24 1.74 2.43 12.29
N ARG A 25 0.42 2.40 12.13
CA ARG A 25 -0.56 1.90 13.11
C ARG A 25 -1.37 0.77 12.50
N TYR A 26 -2.14 0.07 13.33
CA TYR A 26 -3.18 -0.83 12.85
C TYR A 26 -4.57 -0.17 12.90
N ASP A 27 -5.47 -0.66 12.06
CA ASP A 27 -6.90 -0.39 12.10
C ASP A 27 -7.65 -1.69 11.74
N ASN A 28 -8.53 -2.14 12.64
CA ASN A 28 -9.24 -3.41 12.49
C ASN A 28 -10.29 -3.40 11.38
N HIS A 29 -10.68 -2.23 10.85
CA HIS A 29 -11.53 -2.16 9.65
C HIS A 29 -10.88 -2.89 8.47
N TYR A 30 -9.56 -2.81 8.36
CA TYR A 30 -8.78 -3.45 7.29
C TYR A 30 -8.57 -4.95 7.50
N ASP A 31 -8.94 -5.51 8.65
CA ASP A 31 -8.94 -6.96 8.90
C ASP A 31 -10.27 -7.64 8.47
N ASP A 32 -11.32 -6.88 8.16
CA ASP A 32 -12.62 -7.43 7.75
C ASP A 32 -12.67 -7.66 6.23
N PRO A 33 -12.62 -8.92 5.73
CA PRO A 33 -12.67 -9.19 4.30
C PRO A 33 -14.04 -8.86 3.67
N SER A 34 -15.08 -8.72 4.49
CA SER A 34 -16.45 -8.39 4.03
C SER A 34 -16.71 -6.89 3.92
N ALA A 35 -15.82 -6.05 4.46
CA ALA A 35 -15.94 -4.60 4.39
C ALA A 35 -15.97 -4.12 2.93
N SER A 36 -16.94 -3.27 2.60
CA SER A 36 -17.12 -2.77 1.24
C SER A 36 -16.04 -1.78 0.85
N LEU A 37 -15.54 -1.84 -0.39
CA LEU A 37 -14.64 -0.83 -0.93
C LEU A 37 -15.30 0.54 -1.13
N THR A 38 -16.63 0.63 -1.03
CA THR A 38 -17.33 1.92 -1.05
C THR A 38 -17.09 2.75 0.22
N THR A 39 -16.52 2.17 1.28
CA THR A 39 -16.23 2.87 2.54
C THR A 39 -14.83 3.49 2.59
N VAL A 40 -14.00 3.28 1.57
CA VAL A 40 -12.60 3.77 1.53
C VAL A 40 -12.39 4.75 0.38
N ALA A 41 -11.36 5.59 0.48
CA ALA A 41 -11.05 6.60 -0.53
C ALA A 41 -10.76 6.01 -1.92
N CYS A 42 -10.21 4.80 -2.01
CA CYS A 42 -9.93 4.14 -3.28
C CYS A 42 -11.08 3.27 -3.78
N SER A 43 -12.31 3.73 -3.59
CA SER A 43 -13.54 3.09 -4.07
C SER A 43 -13.59 3.03 -5.60
N ASP A 44 -14.24 4.01 -6.21
CA ASP A 44 -14.55 4.13 -7.63
C ASP A 44 -13.85 5.37 -8.23
N GLY A 45 -14.28 5.79 -9.42
CA GLY A 45 -13.58 6.79 -10.22
C GLY A 45 -12.42 6.20 -11.02
N ALA A 46 -11.79 7.01 -11.87
CA ALA A 46 -10.77 6.55 -12.81
C ALA A 46 -9.57 5.84 -12.14
N ASN A 47 -9.25 6.19 -10.90
CA ASN A 47 -8.16 5.61 -10.13
C ASN A 47 -8.63 4.57 -9.09
N GLY A 48 -9.93 4.42 -8.87
CA GLY A 48 -10.53 3.55 -7.85
C GLY A 48 -10.36 2.07 -8.16
N LEU A 49 -10.32 1.26 -7.10
CA LEU A 49 -10.09 -0.19 -7.20
C LEU A 49 -11.33 -0.92 -7.74
N ILE A 50 -12.54 -0.44 -7.43
CA ILE A 50 -13.79 -0.96 -7.98
C ILE A 50 -13.77 -0.79 -9.50
N THR A 51 -13.45 0.41 -9.98
CA THR A 51 -13.48 0.73 -11.42
C THR A 51 -12.36 0.02 -12.19
N ARG A 52 -11.15 -0.09 -11.63
CA ARG A 52 -9.98 -0.65 -12.32
C ARG A 52 -9.92 -2.17 -12.31
N PHE A 53 -10.44 -2.81 -11.26
CA PHE A 53 -10.25 -4.24 -11.04
C PHE A 53 -11.55 -5.01 -10.75
N GLY A 54 -12.67 -4.32 -10.53
CA GLY A 54 -13.96 -4.96 -10.24
C GLY A 54 -14.12 -5.48 -8.82
N PHE A 55 -13.15 -5.25 -7.93
CA PHE A 55 -13.24 -5.61 -6.51
C PHE A 55 -14.43 -4.92 -5.85
N GLN A 56 -15.11 -5.61 -4.94
CA GLN A 56 -16.29 -5.10 -4.22
C GLN A 56 -16.03 -4.98 -2.72
N THR A 57 -15.29 -5.93 -2.15
CA THR A 57 -14.90 -5.93 -0.73
C THR A 57 -13.39 -5.91 -0.57
N ILE A 58 -12.93 -5.59 0.64
CA ILE A 58 -11.51 -5.62 1.01
C ILE A 58 -10.90 -7.02 0.76
N GLY A 59 -11.67 -8.09 1.01
CA GLY A 59 -11.23 -9.47 0.79
C GLY A 59 -11.03 -9.87 -0.68
N ASP A 60 -11.58 -9.12 -1.63
CA ASP A 60 -11.37 -9.37 -3.07
C ASP A 60 -9.96 -8.96 -3.53
N ILE A 61 -9.27 -8.12 -2.75
CA ILE A 61 -7.97 -7.55 -3.12
C ILE A 61 -6.89 -8.64 -3.02
N PRO A 62 -6.10 -8.87 -4.09
CA PRO A 62 -4.94 -9.74 -4.04
C PRO A 62 -3.98 -9.31 -2.94
N GLY A 63 -3.55 -10.28 -2.12
CA GLY A 63 -2.63 -10.00 -1.02
C GLY A 63 -3.29 -9.54 0.28
N PHE A 64 -4.62 -9.51 0.39
CA PHE A 64 -5.29 -9.39 1.69
C PHE A 64 -4.69 -10.39 2.71
N PRO A 65 -4.38 -9.97 3.97
CA PRO A 65 -4.69 -8.68 4.59
C PRO A 65 -3.57 -7.62 4.50
N HIS A 66 -2.63 -7.70 3.54
CA HIS A 66 -1.60 -6.68 3.36
C HIS A 66 -2.11 -5.44 2.62
N ILE A 67 -3.06 -4.75 3.26
CA ILE A 67 -3.76 -3.57 2.76
C ILE A 67 -3.85 -2.51 3.85
N GLY A 68 -4.14 -1.27 3.45
CA GLY A 68 -4.43 -0.21 4.43
C GLY A 68 -4.53 1.18 3.83
N ALA A 69 -4.65 2.16 4.73
CA ALA A 69 -4.55 3.56 4.43
C ALA A 69 -3.09 4.03 4.32
N ALA A 70 -2.85 4.97 3.41
CA ALA A 70 -1.56 5.63 3.26
C ALA A 70 -1.72 7.14 3.12
N GLN A 71 -0.80 7.91 3.70
CA GLN A 71 -0.78 9.37 3.58
C GLN A 71 -0.63 9.85 2.13
N ALA A 72 -0.06 9.01 1.25
CA ALA A 72 0.03 9.31 -0.17
C ALA A 72 -1.35 9.37 -0.86
N VAL A 73 -2.35 8.65 -0.37
CA VAL A 73 -3.72 8.71 -0.88
C VAL A 73 -4.36 9.98 -0.32
N ALA A 74 -4.50 11.02 -1.12
CA ALA A 74 -5.01 12.32 -0.67
C ALA A 74 -6.53 12.35 -0.38
N GLY A 75 -7.26 11.32 -0.80
CA GLY A 75 -8.72 11.25 -0.71
C GLY A 75 -9.31 10.46 -1.89
N TRP A 76 -10.62 10.63 -2.11
CA TRP A 76 -11.36 9.93 -3.16
C TRP A 76 -10.71 10.08 -4.54
N ASN A 77 -10.64 8.98 -5.29
CA ASN A 77 -10.09 8.92 -6.65
C ASN A 77 -8.63 9.44 -6.76
N SER A 78 -7.84 9.35 -5.69
CA SER A 78 -6.42 9.70 -5.70
C SER A 78 -5.63 8.89 -6.73
N THR A 79 -4.65 9.51 -7.40
CA THR A 79 -3.73 8.80 -8.30
C THR A 79 -2.83 7.80 -7.58
N ASN A 80 -2.76 7.86 -6.24
CA ASN A 80 -2.01 6.91 -5.42
C ASN A 80 -2.85 5.69 -4.98
N CYS A 81 -4.11 5.60 -5.41
CA CYS A 81 -4.94 4.43 -5.17
C CYS A 81 -4.39 3.17 -5.85
N GLY A 82 -4.25 2.09 -5.08
CA GLY A 82 -3.65 0.85 -5.54
C GLY A 82 -2.14 0.91 -5.74
N THR A 83 -1.45 1.87 -5.12
CA THR A 83 0.02 1.85 -5.07
C THR A 83 0.49 0.85 -4.02
N CYS A 84 1.60 0.16 -4.31
CA CYS A 84 2.18 -0.84 -3.41
C CYS A 84 3.39 -0.25 -2.67
N TRP A 85 3.47 -0.49 -1.36
CA TRP A 85 4.47 0.08 -0.48
C TRP A 85 5.19 -1.02 0.29
N LYS A 86 6.52 -1.11 0.12
CA LYS A 86 7.34 -1.94 1.00
C LYS A 86 7.60 -1.18 2.29
N LEU A 87 7.09 -1.71 3.38
CA LEU A 87 7.22 -1.16 4.73
C LEU A 87 8.23 -2.01 5.50
N SER A 88 9.25 -1.39 6.07
CA SER A 88 10.29 -2.10 6.81
C SER A 88 10.40 -1.62 8.25
N TYR A 89 10.29 -2.55 9.19
CA TYR A 89 10.41 -2.32 10.61
C TYR A 89 11.73 -2.92 11.11
N THR A 90 12.55 -2.10 11.77
CA THR A 90 13.80 -2.55 12.38
C THR A 90 13.68 -2.53 13.89
N ASN A 91 13.83 -3.69 14.52
CA ASN A 91 13.85 -3.83 15.97
C ASN A 91 15.10 -4.62 16.38
N SER A 92 15.88 -4.05 17.30
CA SER A 92 17.08 -4.69 17.86
C SER A 92 18.06 -5.19 16.77
N GLY A 93 18.23 -4.39 15.71
CA GLY A 93 19.12 -4.70 14.59
C GLY A 93 18.58 -5.70 13.56
N LYS A 94 17.36 -6.22 13.74
CA LYS A 94 16.69 -7.10 12.77
C LYS A 94 15.63 -6.31 12.01
N THR A 95 15.63 -6.43 10.69
CA THR A 95 14.63 -5.80 9.82
C THR A 95 13.68 -6.84 9.27
N LYS A 96 12.38 -6.59 9.41
CA LYS A 96 11.32 -7.31 8.70
C LYS A 96 10.63 -6.34 7.74
N SER A 97 10.22 -6.85 6.58
CA SER A 97 9.50 -6.06 5.58
C SER A 97 8.24 -6.78 5.13
N ILE A 98 7.20 -6.01 4.82
CA ILE A 98 5.98 -6.45 4.16
C ILE A 98 5.65 -5.50 3.00
N ASN A 99 4.88 -5.95 2.02
CA ASN A 99 4.36 -5.10 0.96
C ASN A 99 2.88 -4.83 1.24
N VAL A 100 2.48 -3.57 1.32
CA VAL A 100 1.10 -3.15 1.63
C VAL A 100 0.51 -2.37 0.47
N LEU A 101 -0.70 -2.74 0.06
CA LEU A 101 -1.47 -1.99 -0.94
C LEU A 101 -2.20 -0.82 -0.28
N ALA A 102 -2.01 0.39 -0.82
CA ALA A 102 -2.73 1.58 -0.38
C ALA A 102 -4.14 1.62 -0.97
N ILE A 103 -5.16 1.52 -0.12
CA ILE A 103 -6.58 1.48 -0.48
C ILE A 103 -7.40 2.64 0.11
N ASP A 104 -6.78 3.43 0.99
CA ASP A 104 -7.49 4.48 1.72
C ASP A 104 -6.56 5.63 2.14
N HIS A 105 -7.15 6.72 2.62
CA HIS A 105 -6.43 7.88 3.14
C HIS A 105 -6.01 7.72 4.60
N ALA A 106 -4.74 7.99 4.91
CA ALA A 106 -4.27 8.18 6.28
C ALA A 106 -3.83 9.64 6.49
N GLY A 107 -4.16 10.22 7.64
CA GLY A 107 -3.68 11.57 7.97
C GLY A 107 -2.16 11.64 8.15
N THR A 108 -1.53 10.56 8.63
CA THR A 108 -0.07 10.48 8.79
C THR A 108 0.42 9.05 8.59
N GLY A 109 1.45 8.88 7.76
CA GLY A 109 2.06 7.58 7.53
C GLY A 109 1.07 6.54 7.00
N PHE A 110 0.89 5.44 7.75
CA PHE A 110 0.06 4.30 7.35
C PHE A 110 -0.83 3.81 8.51
N ASN A 111 -2.06 3.41 8.19
CA ASN A 111 -2.89 2.57 9.05
C ASN A 111 -3.17 1.28 8.28
N VAL A 112 -2.73 0.12 8.77
CA VAL A 112 -2.82 -1.15 8.06
C VAL A 112 -3.71 -2.15 8.80
N ALA A 113 -4.09 -3.25 8.17
CA ALA A 113 -4.72 -4.36 8.89
C ALA A 113 -3.86 -4.78 10.09
N GLN A 114 -4.47 -5.11 11.23
CA GLN A 114 -3.73 -5.57 12.40
C GLN A 114 -2.92 -6.82 12.08
N ALA A 115 -3.47 -7.74 11.29
CA ALA A 115 -2.74 -8.92 10.83
C ALA A 115 -1.43 -8.56 10.08
N ALA A 116 -1.44 -7.49 9.27
CA ALA A 116 -0.24 -7.01 8.58
C ALA A 116 0.77 -6.38 9.55
N MET A 117 0.32 -5.56 10.51
CA MET A 117 1.20 -5.01 11.54
C MET A 117 1.76 -6.09 12.47
N ASP A 118 0.97 -7.10 12.81
CA ASP A 118 1.40 -8.25 13.60
C ASP A 118 2.45 -9.04 12.84
N GLU A 119 2.26 -9.29 11.55
CA GLU A 119 3.31 -9.89 10.73
C GLU A 119 4.59 -9.06 10.81
N LEU A 120 4.52 -7.76 10.57
CA LEU A 120 5.69 -6.88 10.55
C LEU A 120 6.42 -6.82 11.90
N THR A 121 5.69 -6.86 13.01
CA THR A 121 6.21 -6.64 14.37
C THR A 121 6.44 -7.93 15.17
N GLY A 122 6.10 -9.09 14.62
CA GLY A 122 6.21 -10.38 15.30
C GLY A 122 5.11 -10.64 16.32
N GLY A 123 3.86 -10.26 16.00
CA GLY A 123 2.67 -10.46 16.82
C GLY A 123 2.48 -9.42 17.94
N ARG A 124 3.02 -8.22 17.76
CA ARG A 124 3.06 -7.16 18.78
C ARG A 124 2.32 -5.89 18.36
N ALA A 125 1.39 -5.96 17.40
CA ALA A 125 0.67 -4.78 16.91
C ALA A 125 -0.06 -4.05 18.04
N VAL A 126 -0.82 -4.79 18.85
CA VAL A 126 -1.59 -4.23 19.98
C VAL A 126 -0.69 -3.67 21.08
N GLU A 127 0.41 -4.37 21.40
CA GLU A 127 1.35 -3.94 22.44
C GLU A 127 2.06 -2.62 22.05
N LEU A 128 2.48 -2.52 20.79
CA LEU A 128 3.23 -1.37 20.29
C LEU A 128 2.30 -0.20 19.94
N GLY A 129 1.10 -0.48 19.41
CA GLY A 129 0.10 0.50 18.95
C GLY A 129 0.53 1.29 17.70
N VAL A 130 1.74 1.83 17.71
CA VAL A 130 2.38 2.56 16.62
C VAL A 130 3.86 2.19 16.55
N VAL A 131 4.40 2.07 15.35
CA VAL A 131 5.83 1.89 15.11
C VAL A 131 6.33 2.83 14.02
N ASP A 132 7.62 3.13 14.05
CA ASP A 132 8.29 3.83 12.98
C ASP A 132 8.84 2.84 11.95
N VAL A 133 8.49 3.03 10.68
CA VAL A 133 8.91 2.19 9.55
C VAL A 133 9.56 3.01 8.45
N THR A 134 10.43 2.39 7.64
CA THR A 134 10.81 2.98 6.36
C THR A 134 9.82 2.53 5.28
N ALA A 135 9.43 3.45 4.40
CA ALA A 135 8.44 3.20 3.36
C ALA A 135 9.00 3.53 1.97
N SER A 136 8.96 2.55 1.07
CA SER A 136 9.33 2.73 -0.34
C SER A 136 8.20 2.25 -1.24
N GLN A 137 7.75 3.10 -2.16
CA GLN A 137 6.82 2.67 -3.19
C GLN A 137 7.53 1.67 -4.11
N VAL A 138 6.85 0.57 -4.42
CA VAL A 138 7.31 -0.50 -5.31
C VAL A 138 6.29 -0.73 -6.43
N ALA A 139 6.61 -1.59 -7.40
CA ALA A 139 5.66 -1.94 -8.45
C ALA A 139 4.38 -2.55 -7.85
N ALA A 140 3.22 -2.20 -8.41
CA ALA A 140 1.92 -2.68 -7.94
C ALA A 140 1.82 -4.22 -7.94
N SER A 141 2.53 -4.88 -8.87
CA SER A 141 2.66 -6.34 -8.94
C SER A 141 3.29 -6.98 -7.71
N SER A 142 4.04 -6.23 -6.91
CA SER A 142 4.58 -6.70 -5.62
C SER A 142 3.49 -6.87 -4.55
N CYS A 143 2.30 -6.31 -4.80
CA CYS A 143 1.07 -6.49 -4.04
C CYS A 143 0.00 -7.25 -4.84
N GLY A 144 0.36 -7.88 -5.98
CA GLY A 144 -0.57 -8.69 -6.76
C GLY A 144 -1.48 -7.95 -7.75
N LEU A 145 -1.22 -6.67 -8.03
CA LEU A 145 -1.95 -5.89 -9.06
C LEU A 145 -1.21 -5.76 -10.40
#